data_AF-A0A928F8D4-F1
#
_entry.id   AF-A0A928F8D4-F1
#
_cell.length_a   1.000
_cell.length_b   1.000
_cell.length_c   1.000
_cell.angle_alpha   90.00
_cell.angle_beta   90.00
_cell.angle_gamma   90.00
#
_symmetry.space_group_name_H-M   'P 1'
#
loop_
_entity.id
_entity.type
_entity.pdbx_description
1 polymer ?
#
loop_
_entity_poly.entity_id
_entity_poly.type
_entity_poly.pdbx_seq_one_letter_code
_entity_poly.pdbx_strand_id
1 'polypeptide(L)'
;MAAARMLGIRLRLLELDLFGAKLHPAGAIPSYRAEGLLAAAGPMASLLLWVAALPLQGRFGDCLRLATLSFALFNLMPISGFDGGRMLGALSAALWGAPASARILEISSYLSLLFLFSLSACMLLCYGQQLTLGILSASLFAEVFLPKRRN
;
A
#
# COMPACT_ATOMS: atom_id res chain seq x y z
N MET A 1 -9.61 -10.72 -1.31
CA MET A 1 -10.57 -11.77 -1.77
C MET A 1 -11.84 -11.83 -0.91
N ALA A 2 -11.74 -12.05 0.41
CA ALA A 2 -12.91 -12.19 1.28
C ALA A 2 -13.82 -10.94 1.32
N ALA A 3 -13.23 -9.75 1.51
CA ALA A 3 -13.98 -8.48 1.49
C ALA A 3 -14.66 -8.21 0.14
N ALA A 4 -14.01 -8.52 -0.99
CA ALA A 4 -14.61 -8.40 -2.32
C ALA A 4 -15.83 -9.31 -2.49
N ARG A 5 -15.77 -10.56 -1.97
CA ARG A 5 -16.92 -11.48 -1.97
C ARG A 5 -18.08 -10.97 -1.12
N MET A 6 -17.79 -10.43 0.06
CA MET A 6 -18.82 -9.85 0.94
C MET A 6 -19.50 -8.61 0.34
N LEU A 7 -18.75 -7.82 -0.43
CA LEU A 7 -19.26 -6.63 -1.13
C LEU A 7 -19.87 -6.95 -2.50
N GLY A 8 -19.94 -8.23 -2.91
CA GLY A 8 -20.47 -8.64 -4.21
C GLY A 8 -19.62 -8.20 -5.42
N ILE A 9 -18.38 -7.76 -5.19
CA ILE A 9 -17.48 -7.27 -6.24
C ILE A 9 -16.84 -8.46 -6.95
N ARG A 10 -17.17 -8.65 -8.23
CA ARG A 10 -16.49 -9.65 -9.07
C ARG A 10 -15.08 -9.17 -9.37
N LEU A 11 -14.10 -10.00 -9.07
CA LEU A 11 -12.68 -9.75 -9.37
C LEU A 11 -12.37 -10.32 -10.75
N ARG A 12 -11.65 -9.57 -11.58
CA ARG A 12 -11.26 -10.00 -12.93
C ARG A 12 -9.85 -10.53 -12.99
N LEU A 13 -8.93 -9.88 -12.27
CA LEU A 13 -7.51 -10.16 -12.34
C LEU A 13 -6.85 -9.94 -10.97
N LEU A 14 -5.95 -10.84 -10.62
CA LEU A 14 -4.98 -10.67 -9.55
C LEU A 14 -3.62 -10.48 -10.22
N GLU A 15 -3.11 -9.25 -10.24
CA GLU A 15 -1.74 -8.99 -10.66
C GLU A 15 -0.84 -9.11 -9.44
N LEU A 16 0.16 -9.98 -9.51
CA LEU A 16 1.24 -10.02 -8.53
C LEU A 16 2.35 -9.11 -9.05
N ASP A 17 2.53 -7.97 -8.40
CA ASP A 17 3.60 -7.03 -8.64
C ASP A 17 4.73 -7.22 -7.62
N LEU A 18 5.88 -6.62 -7.87
CA LEU A 18 7.06 -6.71 -6.98
C LEU A 18 6.74 -6.26 -5.53
N PHE A 19 5.74 -5.39 -5.39
CA PHE A 19 5.30 -4.79 -4.13
C PHE A 19 4.03 -5.41 -3.54
N GLY A 20 3.44 -6.42 -4.19
CA GLY A 20 2.29 -7.14 -3.64
C GLY A 20 1.24 -7.54 -4.68
N ALA A 21 0.05 -7.88 -4.21
CA ALA A 21 -1.04 -8.36 -5.06
C ALA A 21 -2.06 -7.24 -5.34
N LYS A 22 -2.16 -6.79 -6.58
CA LYS A 22 -3.18 -5.86 -7.06
C LYS A 22 -4.41 -6.64 -7.52
N LEU A 23 -5.55 -6.30 -6.95
CA LEU A 23 -6.85 -6.89 -7.27
C LEU A 23 -7.62 -5.94 -8.19
N HIS A 24 -7.79 -6.32 -9.47
CA HIS A 24 -8.57 -5.56 -10.43
C HIS A 24 -10.04 -6.02 -10.41
N PRO A 25 -10.98 -5.12 -10.05
CA PRO A 25 -12.41 -5.39 -10.17
C PRO A 25 -12.82 -5.62 -11.64
N ALA A 26 -13.81 -6.46 -11.87
CA ALA A 26 -14.40 -6.72 -13.19
C ALA A 26 -15.35 -5.61 -13.66
N GLY A 27 -15.70 -4.66 -12.79
CA GLY A 27 -16.56 -3.51 -13.09
C GLY A 27 -16.28 -2.35 -12.13
N ALA A 28 -17.00 -1.24 -12.31
CA ALA A 28 -16.89 -0.08 -11.42
C ALA A 28 -17.23 -0.47 -9.97
N ILE A 29 -16.40 -0.02 -9.03
CA ILE A 29 -16.68 -0.23 -7.61
C ILE A 29 -17.93 0.59 -7.26
N PRO A 30 -18.96 0.00 -6.62
CA PRO A 30 -20.28 0.63 -6.49
C PRO A 30 -20.30 1.88 -5.61
N SER A 31 -19.30 2.07 -4.74
CA SER A 31 -19.19 3.29 -3.93
C SER A 31 -17.77 3.52 -3.42
N TYR A 32 -17.41 4.78 -3.17
CA TYR A 32 -16.14 5.16 -2.54
C TYR A 32 -15.97 4.50 -1.15
N ARG A 33 -17.06 4.31 -0.39
CA ARG A 33 -17.03 3.58 0.89
C ARG A 33 -16.66 2.11 0.71
N ALA A 34 -17.21 1.45 -0.30
CA ALA A 34 -16.85 0.07 -0.62
C ALA A 34 -15.38 -0.05 -1.07
N GLU A 35 -14.85 0.95 -1.78
CA GLU A 35 -13.43 1.01 -2.14
C GLU A 35 -12.54 1.16 -0.90
N GLY A 36 -12.89 2.07 0.02
CA GLY A 36 -12.16 2.24 1.28
C GLY A 36 -12.17 0.98 2.15
N LEU A 37 -13.30 0.30 2.27
CA LEU A 37 -13.41 -0.97 3.00
C LEU A 37 -12.61 -2.10 2.33
N LEU A 38 -12.63 -2.16 1.00
CA LEU A 38 -11.87 -3.16 0.26
C LEU A 38 -10.35 -2.94 0.43
N ALA A 39 -9.91 -1.69 0.42
CA ALA A 39 -8.51 -1.32 0.66
C ALA A 39 -8.11 -1.58 2.13
N ALA A 40 -8.96 -1.27 3.10
CA ALA A 40 -8.67 -1.54 4.52
C ALA A 40 -8.54 -3.04 4.85
N ALA A 41 -9.17 -3.92 4.06
CA ALA A 41 -9.14 -5.36 4.30
C ALA A 41 -7.72 -5.95 4.27
N GLY A 42 -6.82 -5.42 3.45
CA GLY A 42 -5.42 -5.85 3.38
C GLY A 42 -4.66 -5.55 4.67
N PRO A 43 -4.49 -4.27 5.06
CA PRO A 43 -3.86 -3.88 6.32
C PRO A 43 -4.50 -4.52 7.55
N MET A 44 -5.84 -4.65 7.59
CA MET A 44 -6.52 -5.30 8.71
C MET A 44 -6.19 -6.79 8.83
N ALA A 45 -6.09 -7.52 7.71
CA ALA A 45 -5.68 -8.92 7.73
C ALA A 45 -4.24 -9.07 8.27
N SER A 46 -3.34 -8.16 7.88
CA SER A 46 -1.98 -8.12 8.42
C SER A 46 -1.99 -7.82 9.93
N LEU A 47 -2.75 -6.83 10.40
CA LEU A 47 -2.84 -6.55 11.84
C LEU A 47 -3.43 -7.72 12.64
N LEU A 48 -4.44 -8.42 12.10
CA LEU A 48 -4.98 -9.62 12.73
C LEU A 48 -3.94 -10.74 12.82
N LEU A 49 -3.15 -10.94 11.77
CA LEU A 49 -2.06 -11.92 11.77
C LEU A 49 -0.97 -11.53 12.78
N TRP A 50 -0.69 -10.23 12.95
CA TRP A 50 0.24 -9.73 13.96
C TRP A 50 -0.23 -10.05 15.38
N VAL A 51 -1.52 -9.79 15.68
CA VAL A 51 -2.13 -10.13 16.97
C VAL A 51 -2.13 -11.65 17.19
N ALA A 52 -2.47 -12.44 16.17
CA ALA A 52 -2.44 -13.89 16.23
C ALA A 52 -1.02 -14.47 16.43
N ALA A 53 0.02 -13.70 16.10
CA ALA A 53 1.42 -14.07 16.30
C ALA A 53 1.98 -13.65 17.68
N LEU A 54 1.21 -12.95 18.53
CA LEU A 54 1.62 -12.62 19.91
C LEU A 54 1.97 -13.84 20.78
N PRO A 55 1.21 -14.96 20.77
CA PRO A 55 1.55 -16.14 21.57
C PRO A 55 2.78 -16.91 21.08
N LEU A 56 3.25 -16.68 19.85
CA LEU A 56 4.43 -17.34 19.31
C LEU A 56 5.70 -16.72 19.93
N GLN A 57 6.38 -17.47 20.77
CA GLN A 57 7.64 -17.05 21.38
C GLN A 57 8.85 -17.49 20.54
N GLY A 58 9.98 -16.81 20.74
CA GLY A 58 11.24 -17.08 20.05
C GLY A 58 11.40 -16.35 18.71
N ARG A 59 12.58 -16.52 18.11
CA ARG A 59 13.04 -15.75 16.93
C ARG A 59 12.05 -15.80 15.76
N PHE A 60 11.39 -16.94 15.54
CA PHE A 60 10.39 -17.07 14.48
C PHE A 60 9.16 -16.18 14.74
N GLY A 61 8.65 -16.15 15.97
CA GLY A 61 7.55 -15.28 16.36
C GLY A 61 7.90 -13.80 16.26
N ASP A 62 9.11 -13.43 16.68
CA ASP A 62 9.62 -12.05 16.53
C ASP A 62 9.71 -11.62 15.06
N CYS A 63 10.31 -12.46 14.20
CA CYS A 63 10.41 -12.19 12.78
C CYS A 63 9.03 -12.10 12.11
N LEU A 64 8.10 -13.00 12.45
CA LEU A 64 6.74 -12.99 11.90
C LEU A 64 5.99 -11.73 12.29
N ARG A 65 6.07 -11.31 13.56
CA ARG A 65 5.47 -10.06 14.04
C ARG A 65 6.06 -8.85 13.32
N LEU A 66 7.38 -8.75 13.26
CA LEU A 66 8.03 -7.62 12.58
C LEU A 66 7.65 -7.57 11.09
N ALA A 67 7.74 -8.69 10.37
CA ALA A 67 7.39 -8.75 8.96
C ALA A 67 5.92 -8.37 8.70
N THR A 68 5.01 -8.90 9.51
CA THR A 68 3.58 -8.63 9.38
C THR A 68 3.23 -7.18 9.69
N LEU A 69 3.85 -6.61 10.73
CA LEU A 69 3.67 -5.21 11.09
C LEU A 69 4.23 -4.28 10.01
N SER A 70 5.44 -4.56 9.52
CA SER A 70 6.05 -3.81 8.42
C SER A 70 5.18 -3.87 7.18
N PHE A 71 4.63 -5.04 6.83
CA PHE A 71 3.73 -5.18 5.69
C PHE A 71 2.41 -4.41 5.87
N ALA A 72 1.84 -4.40 7.09
CA ALA A 72 0.68 -3.57 7.41
C ALA A 72 0.98 -2.07 7.25
N LEU A 73 2.14 -1.62 7.76
CA LEU A 73 2.58 -0.23 7.68
C LEU A 73 2.82 0.21 6.23
N PHE A 74 3.50 -0.62 5.43
CA PHE A 74 3.71 -0.34 4.01
C PHE A 74 2.38 -0.27 3.25
N ASN A 75 1.45 -1.19 3.49
CA ASN A 75 0.13 -1.15 2.86
C ASN A 75 -0.72 0.03 3.31
N LEU A 76 -0.47 0.63 4.47
CA LEU A 76 -1.17 1.83 4.93
C LEU A 76 -0.54 3.13 4.42
N MET A 77 0.62 3.07 3.74
CA MET A 77 1.25 4.26 3.22
C MET A 77 0.36 4.96 2.19
N PRO A 78 0.36 6.31 2.19
CA PRO A 78 -0.48 7.10 1.31
C PRO A 78 0.18 7.25 -0.07
N ILE A 79 0.50 6.12 -0.70
CA ILE A 79 1.15 6.03 -2.01
C ILE A 79 0.19 5.38 -3.00
N SER A 80 0.13 5.92 -4.21
CA SER A 80 -0.61 5.36 -5.33
C SER A 80 -0.17 3.91 -5.59
N GLY A 81 -1.12 2.99 -5.63
CA GLY A 81 -0.86 1.55 -5.77
C GLY A 81 -0.89 0.76 -4.46
N PHE A 82 -0.77 1.42 -3.31
CA PHE A 82 -0.96 0.81 -1.98
C PHE A 82 -2.39 1.01 -1.46
N ASP A 83 -2.81 0.15 -0.54
CA ASP A 83 -4.15 0.20 0.06
C ASP A 83 -4.41 1.53 0.80
N GLY A 84 -3.40 2.11 1.46
CA GLY A 84 -3.49 3.41 2.14
C GLY A 84 -3.73 4.57 1.18
N GLY A 85 -3.08 4.56 0.01
CA GLY A 85 -3.35 5.50 -1.07
C GLY A 85 -4.79 5.35 -1.59
N ARG A 86 -5.27 4.12 -1.76
CA ARG A 86 -6.67 3.87 -2.17
C ARG A 86 -7.68 4.33 -1.13
N MET A 87 -7.40 4.12 0.16
CA MET A 87 -8.23 4.63 1.26
C MET A 87 -8.29 6.16 1.25
N LEU A 88 -7.15 6.83 1.09
CA LEU A 88 -7.11 8.29 0.97
C LEU A 88 -7.80 8.79 -0.29
N GLY A 89 -7.63 8.10 -1.41
CA GLY A 89 -8.34 8.39 -2.65
C GLY A 89 -9.86 8.32 -2.45
N ALA A 90 -10.35 7.23 -1.86
CA ALA A 90 -11.75 7.04 -1.55
C ALA A 90 -12.32 8.11 -0.59
N LEU A 91 -11.58 8.43 0.48
CA LEU A 91 -11.99 9.46 1.46
C LEU A 91 -12.02 10.86 0.82
N SER A 92 -10.97 11.22 0.08
CA SER A 92 -10.87 12.51 -0.58
C SER A 92 -11.90 12.66 -1.70
N ALA A 93 -12.20 11.58 -2.43
CA ALA A 93 -13.24 11.59 -3.46
C ALA A 93 -14.64 11.75 -2.85
N ALA A 94 -14.88 11.18 -1.67
CA ALA A 94 -16.13 11.35 -0.94
C ALA A 94 -16.32 12.78 -0.40
N LEU A 95 -15.23 13.50 -0.08
CA LEU A 95 -15.28 14.85 0.50
C LEU A 95 -15.21 15.98 -0.55
N TRP A 96 -14.36 15.84 -1.57
CA TRP A 96 -14.03 16.91 -2.53
C TRP A 96 -14.24 16.52 -4.00
N GLY A 97 -14.74 15.30 -4.26
CA GLY A 97 -14.98 14.79 -5.60
C GLY A 97 -13.75 14.17 -6.28
N ALA A 98 -14.00 13.50 -7.40
CA ALA A 98 -12.99 12.73 -8.14
C ALA A 98 -11.74 13.52 -8.61
N PRO A 99 -11.84 14.76 -9.15
CA PRO A 99 -10.65 15.46 -9.66
C PRO A 99 -9.72 15.93 -8.53
N ALA A 100 -10.27 16.31 -7.37
CA ALA A 100 -9.49 16.69 -6.21
C ALA A 100 -8.78 15.48 -5.58
N SER A 101 -9.44 14.33 -5.55
CA SER A 101 -8.88 13.08 -5.04
C SER A 101 -7.62 12.65 -5.81
N ALA A 102 -7.65 12.70 -7.14
CA ALA A 102 -6.48 12.35 -7.96
C ALA A 102 -5.26 13.22 -7.61
N ARG A 103 -5.44 14.54 -7.48
CA ARG A 103 -4.35 15.44 -7.08
C ARG A 103 -3.85 15.19 -5.66
N ILE A 104 -4.76 14.95 -4.71
CA ILE A 104 -4.38 14.66 -3.32
C ILE A 104 -3.58 13.36 -3.26
N LEU A 105 -3.98 12.35 -4.01
CA LEU A 105 -3.26 11.08 -4.09
C LEU A 105 -1.87 11.24 -4.72
N GLU A 106 -1.76 12.01 -5.80
CA GLU A 106 -0.48 12.30 -6.45
C GLU A 106 0.48 13.06 -5.51
N ILE A 107 0.00 14.13 -4.86
CA ILE A 107 0.79 14.92 -3.91
C ILE A 107 1.23 14.08 -2.71
N SER A 108 0.31 13.29 -2.13
CA SER A 108 0.64 12.43 -0.98
C SER A 108 1.63 11.32 -1.35
N SER A 109 1.50 10.75 -2.54
CA SER A 109 2.46 9.78 -3.07
C SER A 109 3.85 10.41 -3.24
N TYR A 110 3.92 11.58 -3.87
CA TYR A 110 5.16 12.32 -4.06
C TYR A 110 5.83 12.66 -2.73
N LEU A 111 5.07 13.20 -1.77
CA LEU A 111 5.60 13.59 -0.47
C LEU A 111 6.11 12.38 0.33
N SER A 112 5.40 11.25 0.26
CA SER A 112 5.81 10.02 0.93
C SER A 112 7.06 9.42 0.30
N LEU A 113 7.16 9.41 -1.02
CA LEU A 113 8.35 8.93 -1.74
C LEU A 113 9.55 9.83 -1.49
N LEU A 114 9.34 11.16 -1.48
CA LEU A 114 10.37 12.13 -1.14
C LEU A 114 10.87 11.89 0.29
N PHE A 115 9.96 11.71 1.25
CA PHE A 115 10.31 11.39 2.63
C PHE A 115 11.11 10.08 2.73
N LEU A 116 10.66 9.01 2.07
CA LEU A 116 11.37 7.73 2.05
C LEU A 116 12.77 7.84 1.42
N PHE A 117 12.88 8.61 0.33
CA PHE A 117 14.15 8.87 -0.34
C PHE A 117 15.10 9.69 0.55
N SER A 118 14.62 10.76 1.17
CA SER A 118 15.40 11.58 2.11
C SER A 118 15.82 10.78 3.34
N LEU A 119 14.93 9.96 3.91
CA LEU A 119 15.24 9.06 5.02
C LEU A 119 16.30 8.04 4.62
N SER A 120 16.18 7.45 3.43
CA SER A 120 17.19 6.54 2.89
C SER A 120 18.54 7.23 2.71
N ALA A 121 18.57 8.44 2.16
CA ALA A 121 19.80 9.19 1.95
C ALA A 121 20.45 9.56 3.30
N CYS A 122 19.65 10.01 4.27
CA CYS A 122 20.11 10.29 5.63
C CYS A 122 20.68 9.03 6.29
N MET A 123 19.99 7.89 6.21
CA MET A 123 20.49 6.63 6.76
C MET A 123 21.76 6.14 6.05
N LEU A 124 21.86 6.31 4.73
CA LEU A 124 23.06 5.96 3.99
C LEU A 124 24.25 6.85 4.37
N LEU A 125 24.05 8.15 4.55
CA LEU A 125 25.10 9.10 4.93
C LEU A 125 25.51 8.98 6.40
N CYS A 126 24.56 8.73 7.30
CA CYS A 126 24.81 8.63 8.74
C CYS A 126 25.28 7.24 9.19
N TYR A 127 24.84 6.17 8.52
CA TYR A 127 25.10 4.78 8.94
C TYR A 127 25.78 3.92 7.86
N GLY A 128 25.98 4.43 6.64
CA GLY A 128 26.85 3.82 5.63
C GLY A 128 26.39 2.50 5.01
N GLN A 129 25.19 1.99 5.30
CA GLN A 129 24.86 0.56 5.04
C GLN A 129 23.45 0.25 4.49
N GLN A 130 22.56 1.23 4.26
CA GLN A 130 21.15 0.93 3.91
C GLN A 130 20.79 1.27 2.46
N LEU A 131 21.48 0.65 1.51
CA LEU A 131 21.17 0.73 0.08
C LEU A 131 19.78 0.18 -0.27
N THR A 132 19.27 -0.78 0.52
CA THR A 132 17.97 -1.43 0.28
C THR A 132 16.80 -0.45 0.32
N LEU A 133 16.81 0.51 1.25
CA LEU A 133 15.76 1.52 1.35
C LEU A 133 15.80 2.48 0.14
N GLY A 134 17.01 2.74 -0.38
CA GLY A 134 17.24 3.60 -1.53
C GLY A 134 16.76 2.95 -2.81
N ILE A 135 17.09 1.68 -3.01
CA ILE A 135 16.58 0.88 -4.14
C ILE A 135 15.06 0.74 -4.06
N LEU A 136 14.49 0.53 -2.86
CA LEU A 136 13.05 0.45 -2.65
C LEU A 136 12.36 1.79 -3.00
N SER A 137 12.88 2.93 -2.52
CA SER A 137 12.31 4.24 -2.85
C SER A 137 12.43 4.57 -4.35
N ALA A 138 13.56 4.26 -4.98
CA ALA A 138 13.76 4.46 -6.42
C ALA A 138 12.83 3.58 -7.26
N SER A 139 12.62 2.34 -6.86
CA SER A 139 11.72 1.41 -7.57
C SER A 139 10.24 1.79 -7.41
N LEU A 140 9.82 2.27 -6.24
CA LEU A 140 8.48 2.85 -6.06
C LEU A 140 8.28 4.14 -6.86
N PHE A 141 9.30 5.01 -6.92
CA PHE A 141 9.26 6.20 -7.75
C PHE A 141 9.11 5.85 -9.24
N ALA A 142 9.88 4.86 -9.70
CA ALA A 142 9.79 4.34 -11.06
C ALA A 142 8.38 3.79 -11.35
N GLU A 143 7.80 3.00 -10.45
CA GLU A 143 6.47 2.42 -10.67
C GLU A 143 5.34 3.46 -10.69
N VAL A 144 5.43 4.49 -9.83
CA VAL A 144 4.40 5.53 -9.73
C VAL A 144 4.49 6.55 -10.87
N PHE A 145 5.71 6.96 -11.26
CA PHE A 145 5.93 8.07 -12.19
C PHE A 145 6.35 7.66 -13.60
N LEU A 146 6.92 6.47 -13.81
CA LEU A 146 7.17 6.02 -15.18
C LEU A 146 5.86 5.48 -15.77
N PRO A 147 5.43 5.99 -16.94
CA PRO A 147 4.29 5.44 -17.63
C PRO A 147 4.56 3.96 -17.96
N LYS A 148 3.72 3.06 -17.43
CA LYS A 148 3.78 1.62 -17.71
C LYS A 148 3.68 1.45 -19.23
N ARG A 149 4.79 1.09 -19.90
CA ARG A 149 4.77 0.78 -21.34
C ARG A 149 3.83 -0.40 -21.52
N ARG A 150 2.67 -0.11 -22.10
CA ARG A 150 1.61 -1.07 -22.41
C ARG A 150 2.09 -1.89 -23.61
N ASN A 151 2.76 -3.01 -23.34
CA ASN A 151 2.99 -4.07 -24.33
C ASN A 151 1.75 -4.95 -24.43
#